data_AF-A0A845YNJ5-F1
#
_entry.id   AF-A0A845YNJ5-F1
#
_cell.length_a   1.000
_cell.length_b   1.000
_cell.length_c   1.000
_cell.angle_alpha   90.00
_cell.angle_beta   90.00
_cell.angle_gamma   90.00
#
_symmetry.space_group_name_H-M   'P 1'
#
loop_
_entity.id
_entity.type
_entity.pdbx_description
1 polymer ?
#
loop_
_entity_poly.entity_id
_entity_poly.type
_entity_poly.pdbx_seq_one_letter_code
_entity_poly.pdbx_strand_id
1 'polypeptide(L)'
;MIINYPLSIIHYPLAYNLCKSYANQLEIGEGYFLLNPIIAVTITDFLMFKENQKVINRFVYKEETDNFVYKGAELKFIFLELPKFNKKLEELESLADKWIYFLKETAKLEIIPEPLGEVPEIERALNIANQANFNRQELDSFERRAIMLQDEKGKISYAKEEGKAEGRAEGKAEGINIGKLKIVMSLINQRFGEVDEYISSQISNLSSEDLESLVKALFDFKNLADLLSWLEKR
;
A
#
# COMPACT_ATOMS: atom_id res chain seq x y z
N MET A 1 0.16 -2.57 -18.75
CA MET A 1 0.74 -3.14 -17.51
C MET A 1 -0.23 -2.82 -16.39
N ILE A 2 -1.01 -3.81 -15.91
CA ILE A 2 -2.04 -3.56 -14.90
C ILE A 2 -1.35 -3.58 -13.52
N ILE A 3 -1.09 -2.39 -12.99
CA ILE A 3 -0.52 -2.22 -11.66
C ILE A 3 -1.68 -2.34 -10.66
N ASN A 4 -1.69 -3.38 -9.83
CA ASN A 4 -2.61 -3.48 -8.70
C ASN A 4 -2.16 -2.49 -7.62
N TYR A 5 -2.85 -1.36 -7.49
CA TYR A 5 -2.61 -0.42 -6.41
C TYR A 5 -3.15 -1.01 -5.09
N PRO A 6 -2.37 -1.02 -3.99
CA PRO A 6 -2.91 -1.35 -2.70
C PRO A 6 -3.92 -0.28 -2.28
N LEU A 7 -5.13 -0.72 -1.89
CA LEU A 7 -6.26 0.10 -1.42
C LEU A 7 -5.85 1.23 -0.45
N SER A 8 -4.84 0.99 0.39
CA SER A 8 -4.28 1.94 1.35
C SER A 8 -3.82 3.27 0.73
N ILE A 9 -3.31 3.27 -0.50
CA ILE A 9 -2.79 4.49 -1.16
C ILE A 9 -3.93 5.49 -1.47
N ILE A 10 -5.16 5.01 -1.61
CA ILE A 10 -6.33 5.82 -1.94
C ILE A 10 -7.10 6.20 -0.66
N HIS A 11 -7.27 5.26 0.26
CA HIS A 11 -8.07 5.49 1.46
C HIS A 11 -7.48 6.56 2.40
N TYR A 12 -6.18 6.52 2.67
CA TYR A 12 -5.58 7.45 3.64
C TYR A 12 -5.61 8.91 3.17
N PRO A 13 -5.22 9.24 1.92
CA PRO A 13 -5.32 10.61 1.44
C PRO A 13 -6.76 11.09 1.33
N LEU A 14 -7.70 10.21 0.97
CA LEU A 14 -9.11 10.57 0.84
C LEU A 14 -9.72 10.97 2.19
N ALA A 15 -9.53 10.13 3.21
CA ALA A 15 -10.00 10.44 4.56
C ALA A 15 -9.33 11.70 5.12
N TYR A 16 -8.02 11.84 4.92
CA TYR A 16 -7.28 13.03 5.32
C TYR A 16 -7.83 14.30 4.65
N ASN A 17 -8.01 14.29 3.33
CA ASN A 17 -8.51 15.44 2.58
C ASN A 17 -9.95 15.77 2.95
N LEU A 18 -10.82 14.77 3.14
CA LEU A 18 -12.19 15.01 3.59
C LEU A 18 -12.21 15.66 4.98
N CYS A 19 -11.45 15.14 5.95
CA CYS A 19 -11.37 15.73 7.28
C CYS A 19 -10.78 17.14 7.25
N LYS A 20 -9.74 17.36 6.43
CA LYS A 20 -9.13 18.69 6.25
C LYS A 20 -10.13 19.69 5.65
N SER A 21 -10.86 19.29 4.60
CA SER A 21 -11.89 20.14 4.00
C SER A 21 -13.06 20.40 4.96
N TYR A 22 -13.41 19.44 5.82
CA TYR A 22 -14.41 19.64 6.87
C TYR A 22 -13.95 20.66 7.91
N ALA A 23 -12.71 20.53 8.40
CA ALA A 23 -12.14 21.46 9.37
C ALA A 23 -11.94 22.88 8.80
N ASN A 24 -11.54 22.98 7.53
CA ASN A 24 -11.30 24.26 6.86
C ASN A 24 -12.59 25.06 6.55
N GLN A 25 -13.78 24.53 6.84
CA GLN A 25 -15.01 25.31 6.73
C GLN A 25 -15.12 26.41 7.79
N LEU A 26 -14.37 26.28 8.90
CA LEU A 26 -14.46 27.20 10.03
C LEU A 26 -13.18 28.03 10.16
N GLU A 27 -13.37 29.30 10.49
CA GLU A 27 -12.32 30.19 10.98
C GLU A 27 -12.14 30.08 12.51
N ILE A 28 -11.04 30.66 13.00
CA ILE A 28 -10.73 30.64 14.44
C ILE A 28 -11.81 31.42 15.20
N GLY A 29 -12.52 30.74 16.10
CA GLY A 29 -13.56 31.32 16.94
C GLY A 29 -14.99 31.07 16.45
N GLU A 30 -15.17 30.42 15.29
CA GLU A 30 -16.49 30.02 14.79
C GLU A 30 -17.01 28.76 15.50
N GLY A 31 -18.34 28.67 15.62
CA GLY A 31 -19.01 27.54 16.28
C GLY A 31 -19.24 26.34 15.34
N TYR A 32 -19.12 25.13 15.88
CA TYR A 32 -19.28 23.88 15.12
C TYR A 32 -20.66 23.67 14.47
N PHE A 33 -21.69 24.42 14.88
CA PHE A 33 -23.03 24.34 14.28
C PHE A 33 -23.09 24.92 12.85
N LEU A 34 -22.06 25.64 12.41
CA LEU A 34 -21.93 26.15 11.04
C LEU A 34 -21.40 25.12 10.05
N LEU A 35 -20.95 23.95 10.54
CA LEU A 35 -20.40 22.90 9.70
C LEU A 35 -21.48 22.33 8.78
N ASN A 36 -21.18 22.34 7.48
CA ASN A 36 -22.01 21.69 6.48
C ASN A 36 -21.54 20.24 6.22
N PRO A 37 -22.49 19.34 5.89
CA PRO A 37 -22.18 18.01 5.35
C PRO A 37 -21.12 18.06 4.25
N ILE A 38 -20.21 17.08 4.23
CA ILE A 38 -19.21 16.93 3.17
C ILE A 38 -19.29 15.54 2.54
N ILE A 39 -19.21 15.52 1.23
CA ILE A 39 -19.25 14.30 0.43
C ILE A 39 -17.93 14.19 -0.34
N ALA A 40 -17.14 13.17 -0.02
CA ALA A 40 -16.00 12.79 -0.84
C ALA A 40 -16.46 11.88 -1.97
N VAL A 41 -16.32 12.35 -3.21
CA VAL A 41 -16.56 11.54 -4.41
C VAL A 41 -15.21 11.10 -4.96
N THR A 42 -15.00 9.79 -5.08
CA THR A 42 -13.81 9.19 -5.68
C THR A 42 -14.23 8.44 -6.94
N ILE A 43 -13.58 8.75 -8.06
CA ILE A 43 -13.84 8.13 -9.36
C ILE A 43 -12.62 7.30 -9.73
N THR A 44 -12.83 6.06 -10.14
CA THR A 44 -11.75 5.09 -10.38
C THR A 44 -11.94 4.39 -11.72
N ASP A 45 -10.84 4.15 -12.42
CA ASP A 45 -10.76 3.40 -13.68
C ASP A 45 -10.29 1.94 -13.47
N PHE A 46 -10.25 1.47 -12.22
CA PHE A 46 -9.94 0.10 -11.81
C PHE A 46 -10.99 -0.44 -10.85
N LEU A 47 -10.96 -1.76 -10.59
CA LEU A 47 -11.86 -2.42 -9.65
C LEU A 47 -11.30 -2.32 -8.22
N MET A 48 -11.99 -1.57 -7.37
CA MET A 48 -11.63 -1.34 -5.98
C MET A 48 -12.32 -2.35 -5.04
N PHE A 49 -13.62 -2.55 -5.21
CA PHE A 49 -14.42 -3.45 -4.37
C PHE A 49 -14.78 -4.71 -5.14
N LYS A 50 -14.02 -5.79 -4.97
CA LYS A 50 -14.26 -7.06 -5.68
C LYS A 50 -15.46 -7.84 -5.12
N GLU A 51 -15.92 -7.44 -3.94
CA GLU A 51 -16.99 -8.07 -3.17
C GLU A 51 -18.38 -7.79 -3.75
N ASN A 52 -18.51 -6.78 -4.62
CA ASN A 52 -19.79 -6.43 -5.25
C ASN A 52 -19.62 -5.87 -6.67
N GLN A 53 -20.68 -5.90 -7.47
CA GLN A 53 -20.71 -5.39 -8.84
C GLN A 53 -21.36 -4.01 -8.96
N LYS A 54 -21.53 -3.27 -7.86
CA LYS A 54 -22.15 -1.94 -7.90
C LYS A 54 -21.19 -0.95 -8.52
N VAL A 55 -21.71 -0.15 -9.46
CA VAL A 55 -20.98 0.97 -10.07
C VAL A 55 -20.72 2.09 -9.06
N ILE A 56 -21.69 2.36 -8.19
CA ILE A 56 -21.61 3.39 -7.15
C ILE A 56 -21.74 2.72 -5.77
N ASN A 57 -20.69 2.84 -4.96
CA ASN A 57 -20.68 2.44 -3.56
C ASN A 57 -20.75 3.69 -2.67
N ARG A 58 -21.60 3.66 -1.63
CA ARG A 58 -21.81 4.78 -0.70
C ARG A 58 -21.55 4.31 0.73
N PHE A 59 -20.68 5.02 1.43
CA PHE A 59 -20.29 4.71 2.81
C PHE A 59 -20.65 5.88 3.73
N VAL A 60 -21.14 5.51 4.91
CA VAL A 60 -21.59 6.40 5.99
C VAL A 60 -21.09 5.84 7.32
N TYR A 61 -21.00 6.68 8.35
CA TYR A 61 -20.72 6.23 9.70
C TYR A 61 -21.91 5.51 10.32
N LYS A 62 -21.63 4.39 10.97
CA LYS A 62 -22.61 3.58 11.69
C LYS A 62 -22.04 3.19 13.04
N GLU A 63 -22.92 2.99 14.00
CA GLU A 63 -22.56 2.28 15.23
C GLU A 63 -22.20 0.83 14.88
N GLU A 64 -21.23 0.26 15.60
CA GLU A 64 -20.55 -0.99 15.22
C GLU A 64 -21.44 -2.23 15.36
N THR A 65 -22.27 -2.28 16.40
CA THR A 65 -23.02 -3.48 16.79
C THR A 65 -24.40 -3.51 16.12
N ASP A 66 -25.19 -2.48 16.36
CA ASP A 66 -26.58 -2.30 15.93
C ASP A 66 -26.67 -1.65 14.54
N ASN A 67 -25.55 -1.17 13.98
CA ASN A 67 -25.46 -0.66 12.60
C ASN A 67 -26.37 0.53 12.26
N PHE A 68 -26.86 1.27 13.26
CA PHE A 68 -27.62 2.50 13.00
C PHE A 68 -26.69 3.64 12.54
N VAL A 69 -27.20 4.49 11.65
CA VAL A 69 -26.41 5.58 11.05
C VAL A 69 -26.20 6.70 12.07
N TYR A 70 -24.94 7.11 12.26
CA TYR A 70 -24.60 8.27 13.08
C TYR A 70 -24.97 9.56 12.33
N LYS A 71 -25.80 10.42 12.95
CA LYS A 71 -26.33 11.64 12.34
C LYS A 71 -25.57 12.92 12.73
N GLY A 72 -24.62 12.84 13.66
CA GLY A 72 -23.94 14.03 14.23
C GLY A 72 -22.86 14.64 13.34
N ALA A 73 -22.39 13.90 12.32
CA ALA A 73 -21.46 14.41 11.32
C ALA A 73 -21.80 13.75 9.97
N GLU A 74 -22.25 14.55 9.01
CA GLU A 74 -22.58 14.06 7.67
C GLU A 74 -21.35 14.01 6.77
N LEU A 75 -20.41 13.13 7.12
CA LEU A 75 -19.30 12.77 6.26
C LEU A 75 -19.72 11.55 5.43
N LYS A 76 -19.70 11.69 4.10
CA LYS A 76 -20.09 10.62 3.18
C LYS A 76 -18.95 10.33 2.21
N PHE A 77 -18.67 9.05 1.98
CA PHE A 77 -17.78 8.63 0.91
C PHE A 77 -18.59 7.98 -0.20
N ILE A 78 -18.36 8.41 -1.43
CA ILE A 78 -18.96 7.85 -2.63
C ILE A 78 -17.82 7.39 -3.53
N PHE A 79 -17.84 6.12 -3.91
CA PHE A 79 -16.89 5.54 -4.85
C PHE A 79 -17.63 5.17 -6.13
N LEU A 80 -17.17 5.71 -7.24
CA LEU A 80 -17.61 5.40 -8.59
C LEU A 80 -16.53 4.57 -9.29
N GLU A 81 -16.87 3.33 -9.65
CA GLU A 81 -15.97 2.40 -10.34
C GLU A 81 -16.35 2.29 -11.81
N LEU A 82 -15.68 3.07 -12.67
CA LEU A 82 -15.95 3.14 -14.11
C LEU A 82 -15.87 1.78 -14.84
N PRO A 83 -14.98 0.83 -14.48
CA PRO A 83 -14.94 -0.49 -15.13
C PRO A 83 -16.22 -1.30 -14.95
N LYS A 84 -17.01 -1.04 -13.89
CA LYS A 84 -18.27 -1.74 -13.64
C LYS A 84 -19.44 -1.17 -14.44
N PHE A 85 -19.29 0.03 -15.01
CA PHE A 85 -20.34 0.68 -15.79
C PHE A 85 -20.32 0.21 -17.25
N ASN A 86 -21.32 -0.55 -17.69
CA ASN A 86 -21.35 -1.15 -19.03
C ASN A 86 -22.54 -0.72 -19.89
N LYS A 87 -23.32 0.26 -19.42
CA LYS A 87 -24.48 0.78 -20.16
C LYS A 87 -24.02 1.48 -21.45
N LYS A 88 -24.74 1.24 -22.54
CA LYS A 88 -24.64 1.97 -23.80
C LYS A 88 -25.43 3.27 -23.76
N LEU A 89 -25.25 4.10 -24.79
CA LEU A 89 -25.88 5.42 -24.89
C LEU A 89 -27.42 5.34 -24.85
N GLU A 90 -27.99 4.31 -25.44
CA GLU A 90 -29.44 4.06 -25.50
C GLU A 90 -30.00 3.57 -24.16
N GLU A 91 -29.14 3.09 -23.27
CA GLU A 91 -29.48 2.52 -21.95
C GLU A 91 -29.31 3.56 -20.82
N LEU A 92 -29.01 4.81 -21.15
CA LEU A 92 -28.80 5.90 -20.19
C LEU A 92 -30.14 6.44 -19.70
N GLU A 93 -30.59 5.95 -18.55
CA GLU A 93 -31.89 6.31 -17.97
C GLU A 93 -31.81 7.52 -17.02
N SER A 94 -30.67 7.69 -16.34
CA SER A 94 -30.51 8.69 -15.29
C SER A 94 -29.45 9.74 -15.61
N LEU A 95 -29.55 10.92 -14.97
CA LEU A 95 -28.50 11.94 -15.04
C LEU A 95 -27.14 11.39 -14.58
N ALA A 96 -27.13 10.50 -13.59
CA ALA A 96 -25.92 9.82 -13.15
C ALA A 96 -25.33 8.94 -14.27
N ASP A 97 -26.16 8.16 -14.97
CA ASP A 97 -25.70 7.36 -16.11
C ASP A 97 -25.07 8.24 -17.19
N LYS A 98 -25.71 9.37 -17.52
CA LYS A 98 -25.18 10.34 -18.49
C LYS A 98 -23.80 10.89 -18.08
N TRP A 99 -23.63 11.27 -16.81
CA TRP A 99 -22.33 11.73 -16.28
C TRP A 99 -21.26 10.63 -16.25
N ILE A 100 -21.63 9.41 -15.85
CA ILE A 100 -20.68 8.28 -15.79
C ILE A 100 -20.24 7.89 -17.20
N TYR A 101 -21.17 7.84 -18.14
CA TYR A 101 -20.88 7.58 -19.55
C TYR A 101 -19.95 8.65 -20.11
N PHE A 102 -20.25 9.93 -19.87
CA PHE A 102 -19.38 11.05 -20.22
C PHE A 102 -17.96 10.83 -19.66
N LEU A 103 -17.81 10.62 -18.35
CA LEU A 103 -16.50 10.44 -17.73
C LEU A 103 -15.71 9.24 -18.28
N LYS A 104 -16.41 8.16 -18.65
CA LYS A 104 -15.79 6.93 -19.15
C LYS A 104 -15.39 7.02 -20.64
N GLU A 105 -16.23 7.65 -21.46
CA GLU A 105 -16.11 7.59 -22.92
C GLU A 105 -15.68 8.92 -23.57
N THR A 106 -15.62 10.04 -22.83
CA THR A 106 -15.33 11.39 -23.38
C THR A 106 -14.08 11.46 -24.26
N ALA A 107 -13.01 10.73 -23.91
CA ALA A 107 -11.79 10.71 -24.71
C ALA A 107 -11.97 10.10 -26.12
N LYS A 108 -13.06 9.36 -26.34
CA LYS A 108 -13.40 8.71 -27.62
C LYS A 108 -14.53 9.42 -28.38
N LEU A 109 -15.18 10.40 -27.74
CA LEU A 109 -16.31 11.10 -28.35
C LEU A 109 -15.77 12.22 -29.25
N GLU A 110 -15.83 12.03 -30.57
CA GLU A 110 -15.53 13.10 -31.54
C GLU A 110 -16.68 14.10 -31.67
N ILE A 111 -17.91 13.64 -31.45
CA ILE A 111 -19.15 14.42 -31.54
C ILE A 111 -19.95 14.19 -30.25
N ILE A 112 -20.58 15.25 -29.76
CA ILE A 112 -21.49 15.19 -28.60
C ILE A 112 -22.75 14.42 -29.00
N PRO A 113 -23.02 13.23 -28.43
CA PRO A 113 -24.25 12.50 -28.71
C PRO A 113 -25.47 13.22 -28.12
N GLU A 114 -26.60 13.16 -28.83
CA GLU A 114 -27.85 13.86 -28.47
C GLU A 114 -28.30 13.62 -27.01
N PRO A 115 -28.31 12.38 -26.47
CA PRO A 115 -28.72 12.14 -25.07
C PRO A 115 -27.84 12.84 -24.04
N LEU A 116 -26.57 13.10 -24.36
CA LEU A 116 -25.65 13.86 -23.50
C LEU A 116 -25.79 15.37 -23.71
N GLY A 117 -26.01 15.80 -24.96
CA GLY A 117 -26.22 17.20 -25.32
C GLY A 117 -27.50 17.81 -24.73
N GLU A 118 -28.51 16.99 -24.43
CA GLU A 118 -29.70 17.43 -23.69
C GLU A 118 -29.41 17.97 -22.28
N VAL A 119 -28.25 17.63 -21.70
CA VAL A 119 -27.84 18.12 -20.38
C VAL A 119 -26.84 19.27 -20.57
N PRO A 120 -27.24 20.54 -20.33
CA PRO A 120 -26.40 21.70 -20.63
C PRO A 120 -25.04 21.70 -19.91
N GLU A 121 -24.97 21.10 -18.72
CA GLU A 121 -23.72 20.94 -17.97
C GLU A 121 -22.78 19.93 -18.62
N ILE A 122 -23.31 18.82 -19.15
CA ILE A 122 -22.52 17.79 -19.84
C ILE A 122 -22.06 18.32 -21.19
N GLU A 123 -22.93 19.03 -21.92
CA GLU A 123 -22.57 19.70 -23.17
C GLU A 123 -21.42 20.69 -22.95
N ARG A 124 -21.51 21.56 -21.94
CA ARG A 124 -20.42 22.47 -21.58
C ARG A 124 -19.14 21.73 -21.21
N ALA A 125 -19.24 20.66 -20.43
CA ALA A 125 -18.08 19.85 -20.04
C ALA A 125 -17.43 19.17 -21.27
N LEU A 126 -18.22 18.66 -22.22
CA LEU A 126 -17.73 18.09 -23.48
C LEU A 126 -17.04 19.14 -24.34
N ASN A 127 -17.58 20.35 -24.43
CA ASN A 127 -16.94 21.44 -25.17
C ASN A 127 -15.57 21.82 -24.56
N ILE A 128 -15.48 21.90 -23.24
CA ILE A 128 -14.20 22.13 -22.54
C ILE A 128 -13.24 20.96 -22.75
N ALA A 129 -13.72 19.72 -22.61
CA ALA A 129 -12.90 18.52 -22.79
C ALA A 129 -12.35 18.42 -24.21
N ASN A 130 -13.17 18.68 -25.23
CA ASN A 130 -12.73 18.73 -26.63
C ASN A 130 -11.66 19.80 -26.84
N GLN A 131 -11.85 21.01 -26.31
CA GLN A 131 -10.84 22.08 -26.37
C GLN A 131 -9.52 21.67 -25.68
N ALA A 132 -9.60 21.06 -24.50
CA ALA A 132 -8.43 20.56 -23.76
C ALA A 132 -7.73 19.40 -24.48
N ASN A 133 -8.48 18.49 -25.12
CA ASN A 133 -7.94 17.38 -25.92
C ASN A 133 -7.13 17.91 -27.14
N PHE A 134 -7.50 19.07 -27.68
CA PHE A 134 -6.71 19.75 -28.71
C PHE A 134 -5.48 20.49 -28.15
N ASN A 135 -5.49 20.88 -26.87
CA ASN A 135 -4.35 21.58 -26.24
C ASN A 135 -3.31 20.60 -25.67
N ARG A 136 -2.65 19.85 -26.56
CA ARG A 136 -1.63 18.82 -26.25
C ARG A 136 -0.56 19.25 -25.23
N GLN A 137 -0.24 20.55 -25.13
CA GLN A 137 0.79 21.05 -24.23
C GLN A 137 0.36 21.06 -22.75
N GLU A 138 -0.91 21.31 -22.45
CA GLU A 138 -1.41 21.34 -21.07
C GLU A 138 -1.57 19.93 -20.50
N LEU A 139 -2.06 19.00 -21.33
CA LEU A 139 -2.17 17.57 -21.04
C LEU A 139 -0.80 16.95 -20.72
N ASP A 140 0.20 17.21 -21.55
CA ASP A 140 1.60 16.80 -21.32
C ASP A 140 2.14 17.29 -19.96
N SER A 141 1.79 18.52 -19.58
CA SER A 141 2.26 19.14 -18.32
C SER A 141 1.58 18.54 -17.07
N PHE A 142 0.35 18.06 -17.22
CA PHE A 142 -0.40 17.37 -16.18
C PHE A 142 0.06 15.92 -16.04
N GLU A 143 0.23 15.20 -17.16
CA GLU A 143 0.73 13.83 -17.16
C GLU A 143 2.14 13.75 -16.56
N ARG A 144 3.04 14.67 -16.92
CA ARG A 144 4.39 14.74 -16.31
C ARG A 144 4.34 14.95 -14.80
N ARG A 145 3.44 15.80 -14.31
CA ARG A 145 3.24 16.01 -12.86
C ARG A 145 2.68 14.77 -12.17
N ALA A 146 1.72 14.08 -12.80
CA ALA A 146 1.15 12.84 -12.28
C ALA A 146 2.20 11.72 -12.21
N ILE A 147 3.00 11.56 -13.27
CA ILE A 147 4.12 10.60 -13.34
C ILE A 147 5.17 10.93 -12.26
N MET A 148 5.51 12.21 -12.07
CA MET A 148 6.49 12.63 -11.05
C MET A 148 6.01 12.32 -9.62
N LEU A 149 4.74 12.61 -9.30
CA LEU A 149 4.15 12.27 -8.00
C LEU A 149 4.05 10.76 -7.77
N GLN A 150 3.88 9.99 -8.85
CA GLN A 150 3.85 8.54 -8.82
C GLN A 150 5.25 7.93 -8.62
N ASP A 151 6.27 8.49 -9.26
CA ASP A 151 7.67 8.08 -9.10
C ASP A 151 8.19 8.34 -7.68
N GLU A 152 7.84 9.48 -7.07
CA GLU A 152 8.21 9.76 -5.68
C GLU A 152 7.61 8.74 -4.70
N LYS A 153 6.33 8.37 -4.90
CA LYS A 153 5.68 7.33 -4.08
C LYS A 153 6.25 5.94 -4.35
N GLY A 154 6.57 5.63 -5.62
CA GLY A 154 7.20 4.38 -6.02
C GLY A 154 8.58 4.18 -5.37
N LYS A 155 9.41 5.23 -5.36
CA LYS A 155 10.73 5.20 -4.72
C LYS A 155 10.67 4.91 -3.23
N ILE A 156 9.73 5.53 -2.52
CA ILE A 156 9.55 5.30 -1.07
C ILE A 156 9.07 3.87 -0.80
N SER A 157 8.15 3.35 -1.62
CA SER A 157 7.67 1.97 -1.48
C SER A 157 8.76 0.95 -1.76
N TYR A 158 9.55 1.16 -2.82
CA TYR A 158 10.67 0.28 -3.18
C TYR A 158 11.72 0.24 -2.07
N ALA A 159 12.16 1.40 -1.57
CA ALA A 159 13.12 1.47 -0.46
C ALA A 159 12.61 0.77 0.82
N LYS A 160 11.30 0.82 1.09
CA LYS A 160 10.71 0.13 2.24
C LYS A 160 10.63 -1.39 2.06
N GLU A 161 10.38 -1.87 0.85
CA GLU A 161 10.40 -3.31 0.56
C GLU A 161 11.82 -3.88 0.56
N GLU A 162 12.78 -3.15 -0.01
CA GLU A 162 14.20 -3.48 -0.01
C GLU A 162 14.73 -3.57 1.42
N GLY A 163 14.51 -2.53 2.25
CA GLY A 163 14.93 -2.56 3.66
C GLY A 163 14.26 -3.66 4.49
N LYS A 164 13.02 -4.07 4.16
CA LYS A 164 12.37 -5.23 4.79
C LYS A 164 12.91 -6.56 4.29
N ALA A 165 13.38 -6.64 3.05
CA ALA A 165 13.99 -7.84 2.49
C ALA A 165 15.39 -8.03 3.08
N GLU A 166 16.20 -6.98 3.12
CA GLU A 166 17.53 -6.96 3.75
C GLU A 166 17.44 -7.32 5.24
N GLY A 167 16.60 -6.63 6.01
CA GLY A 167 16.45 -6.92 7.45
C GLY A 167 15.95 -8.34 7.74
N ARG A 168 15.15 -8.94 6.85
CA ARG A 168 14.76 -10.37 6.97
C ARG A 168 15.89 -11.31 6.62
N ALA A 169 16.69 -10.99 5.61
CA ALA A 169 17.84 -11.79 5.21
C ALA A 169 18.91 -11.78 6.30
N GLU A 170 19.25 -10.60 6.82
CA GLU A 170 20.21 -10.41 7.92
C GLU A 170 19.74 -11.12 9.19
N GLY A 171 18.50 -10.89 9.64
CA GLY A 171 17.96 -11.53 10.84
C GLY A 171 17.89 -13.06 10.74
N LYS A 172 17.63 -13.59 9.54
CA LYS A 172 17.66 -15.04 9.30
C LYS A 172 19.10 -15.59 9.36
N ALA A 173 20.06 -14.91 8.76
CA ALA A 173 21.46 -15.31 8.79
C ALA A 173 22.03 -15.29 10.21
N GLU A 174 21.77 -14.22 10.97
CA GLU A 174 22.17 -14.08 12.36
C GLU A 174 21.51 -15.15 13.25
N GLY A 175 20.21 -15.38 13.10
CA GLY A 175 19.48 -16.41 13.83
C GLY A 175 20.01 -17.83 13.59
N ILE A 176 20.39 -18.16 12.35
CA ILE A 176 21.03 -19.45 12.03
C ILE A 176 22.39 -19.55 12.74
N ASN A 177 23.18 -18.49 12.76
CA ASN A 177 24.51 -18.52 13.37
C ASN A 177 24.44 -18.66 14.90
N ILE A 178 23.54 -17.92 15.55
CA ILE A 178 23.26 -18.06 16.99
C ILE A 178 22.80 -19.49 17.31
N GLY A 179 21.94 -20.08 16.47
CA GLY A 179 21.47 -21.46 16.61
C GLY A 179 22.62 -22.47 16.54
N LYS A 180 23.50 -22.35 15.55
CA LYS A 180 24.70 -23.20 15.40
C LYS A 180 25.60 -23.12 16.63
N LEU A 181 25.90 -21.91 17.08
CA LEU A 181 26.74 -21.67 18.25
C LEU A 181 26.16 -22.33 19.51
N LYS A 182 24.85 -22.17 19.76
CA LYS A 182 24.17 -22.85 20.87
C LYS A 182 24.27 -24.37 20.81
N ILE A 183 24.10 -24.95 19.62
CA ILE A 183 24.21 -26.40 19.43
C ILE A 183 25.64 -26.87 19.69
N VAL A 184 26.64 -26.19 19.13
CA VAL A 184 28.07 -26.50 19.33
C VAL A 184 28.42 -26.46 20.82
N MET A 185 28.04 -25.39 21.52
CA MET A 185 28.28 -25.26 22.96
C MET A 185 27.60 -26.36 23.77
N SER A 186 26.35 -26.72 23.42
CA SER A 186 25.64 -27.83 24.09
C SER A 186 26.34 -29.18 23.88
N LEU A 187 26.85 -29.45 22.67
CA LEU A 187 27.55 -30.71 22.37
C LEU A 187 28.89 -30.80 23.11
N ILE A 188 29.63 -29.70 23.17
CA ILE A 188 30.88 -29.62 23.91
C ILE A 188 30.63 -29.84 25.40
N ASN A 189 29.63 -29.16 25.97
CA ASN A 189 29.28 -29.32 27.38
C ASN A 189 28.81 -30.75 27.70
N GLN A 190 28.08 -31.40 26.78
CA GLN A 190 27.64 -32.79 26.97
C GLN A 190 28.81 -33.79 26.93
N ARG A 191 29.83 -33.54 26.10
CA ARG A 191 30.96 -34.46 25.90
C ARG A 191 32.07 -34.28 26.93
N PHE A 192 32.35 -33.03 27.31
CA PHE A 192 33.52 -32.69 28.11
C PHE A 192 33.19 -32.03 29.46
N GLY A 193 31.90 -31.80 29.75
CA GLY A 193 31.47 -30.99 30.88
C GLY A 193 31.50 -29.50 30.57
N GLU A 194 31.07 -28.67 31.52
CA GLU A 194 31.15 -27.21 31.35
C GLU A 194 32.59 -26.77 31.08
N VAL A 195 32.77 -26.09 29.95
CA VAL A 195 34.04 -25.48 29.57
C VAL A 195 34.18 -24.10 30.19
N ASP A 196 35.42 -23.66 30.40
CA ASP A 196 35.69 -22.35 30.95
C ASP A 196 35.31 -21.20 30.01
N GLU A 197 35.31 -19.99 30.57
CA GLU A 197 34.92 -18.76 29.87
C GLU A 197 35.86 -18.44 28.69
N TYR A 198 37.12 -18.87 28.77
CA TYR A 198 38.10 -18.68 27.70
C TYR A 198 37.72 -19.49 26.46
N ILE A 199 37.43 -20.78 26.61
CA ILE A 199 37.01 -21.67 25.52
C ILE A 199 35.68 -21.20 24.92
N SER A 200 34.72 -20.82 25.77
CA SER A 200 33.42 -20.30 25.35
C SER A 200 33.55 -19.03 24.48
N SER A 201 34.46 -18.12 24.85
CA SER A 201 34.74 -16.91 24.08
C SER A 201 35.38 -17.22 22.72
N GLN A 202 36.33 -18.16 22.67
CA GLN A 202 36.97 -18.57 21.41
C GLN A 202 35.95 -19.17 20.43
N ILE A 203 35.07 -20.05 20.92
CA ILE A 203 34.02 -20.67 20.09
C ILE A 203 33.01 -19.63 19.60
N SER A 204 32.68 -18.63 20.43
CA SER A 204 31.71 -17.59 20.08
C SER A 204 32.21 -16.64 18.99
N ASN A 205 33.53 -16.54 18.81
CA ASN A 205 34.16 -15.73 17.77
C ASN A 205 34.41 -16.50 16.47
N LEU A 206 34.08 -17.80 16.40
CA LEU A 206 34.26 -18.60 15.19
C LEU A 206 33.28 -18.18 14.08
N SER A 207 33.77 -18.26 12.83
CA SER A 207 32.92 -18.09 11.65
C SER A 207 31.87 -19.21 11.55
N SER A 208 30.81 -18.98 10.77
CA SER A 208 29.78 -20.02 10.57
C SER A 208 30.33 -21.30 9.91
N GLU A 209 31.37 -21.18 9.10
CA GLU A 209 32.08 -22.29 8.44
C GLU A 209 32.98 -23.04 9.43
N ASP A 210 33.62 -22.33 10.34
CA ASP A 210 34.44 -22.93 11.39
C ASP A 210 33.57 -23.64 12.44
N LEU A 211 32.39 -23.11 12.77
CA LEU A 211 31.43 -23.81 13.62
C LEU A 211 30.97 -25.14 12.99
N GLU A 212 30.69 -25.18 11.68
CA GLU A 212 30.36 -26.43 10.99
C GLU A 212 31.54 -27.40 10.95
N SER A 213 32.75 -26.89 10.75
CA SER A 213 33.98 -27.69 10.76
C SER A 213 34.27 -28.26 12.14
N LEU A 214 33.99 -27.49 13.20
CA LEU A 214 34.12 -27.92 14.59
C LEU A 214 33.14 -29.05 14.92
N VAL A 215 31.87 -28.96 14.48
CA VAL A 215 30.90 -30.06 14.66
C VAL A 215 31.42 -31.37 14.08
N LYS A 216 32.07 -31.34 12.92
CA LYS A 216 32.64 -32.55 12.29
C LYS A 216 33.87 -33.06 13.06
N ALA A 217 34.79 -32.15 13.41
CA ALA A 217 36.01 -32.51 14.13
C ALA A 217 35.72 -33.02 15.55
N LEU A 218 34.64 -32.55 16.19
CA LEU A 218 34.24 -32.97 17.53
C LEU A 218 34.09 -34.49 17.63
N PHE A 219 33.67 -35.19 16.56
CA PHE A 219 33.55 -36.65 16.58
C PHE A 219 34.87 -37.37 16.88
N ASP A 220 36.00 -36.81 16.41
CA ASP A 220 37.33 -37.41 16.52
C ASP A 220 38.07 -37.05 17.82
N PHE A 221 37.58 -36.05 18.58
CA PHE A 221 38.23 -35.57 19.80
C PHE A 221 38.09 -36.56 20.96
N LYS A 222 39.19 -36.93 21.60
CA LYS A 222 39.21 -37.86 22.74
C LYS A 222 39.13 -37.12 24.07
N ASN A 223 39.61 -35.89 24.14
CA ASN A 223 39.63 -35.06 25.35
C ASN A 223 39.63 -33.56 25.02
N LEU A 224 39.60 -32.70 26.06
CA LEU A 224 39.60 -31.25 25.90
C LEU A 224 40.88 -30.68 25.26
N ALA A 225 42.03 -31.37 25.36
CA ALA A 225 43.27 -30.89 24.75
C ALA A 225 43.22 -30.95 23.21
N ASP A 226 42.45 -31.89 22.65
CA ASP A 226 42.20 -31.96 21.20
C ASP A 226 41.38 -30.76 20.72
N LEU A 227 40.40 -30.31 21.50
CA LEU A 227 39.59 -29.11 21.23
C LEU A 227 40.44 -27.83 21.28
N LEU A 228 41.26 -27.67 22.32
CA LEU A 228 42.17 -26.52 22.45
C LEU A 228 43.16 -26.46 21.29
N SER A 229 43.78 -27.60 20.94
CA SER A 229 44.71 -27.70 19.81
C SER A 229 44.05 -27.41 18.45
N TRP A 230 42.75 -27.61 18.35
CA TRP A 230 41.98 -27.28 17.15
C TRP A 230 41.66 -25.79 17.09
N LEU A 231 41.25 -25.19 18.22
CA LEU A 231 40.96 -23.76 18.32
C LEU A 231 42.21 -22.90 18.06
N GLU A 232 43.40 -23.32 18.51
CA GLU A 232 44.66 -22.61 18.26
C GLU A 232 45.07 -22.53 16.76
N LYS A 233 44.44 -23.34 15.90
CA LYS A 233 44.74 -23.38 14.45
C LYS A 233 43.78 -22.54 13.61
N ARG A 234 42.84 -21.82 14.24
CA ARG A 234 41.81 -21.00 13.60
C ARG A 234 41.97 -19.54 14.00
#